data_AF-A0A840BWJ4-F1
#
_entry.id   AF-A0A840BWJ4-F1
#
_cell.length_a   1.000
_cell.length_b   1.000
_cell.length_c   1.000
_cell.angle_alpha   90.00
_cell.angle_beta   90.00
_cell.angle_gamma   90.00
#
_symmetry.space_group_name_H-M   'P 1'
#
loop_
_entity.id
_entity.type
_entity.pdbx_description
1 polymer ?
#
loop_
_entity_poly.entity_id
_entity_poly.type
_entity_poly.pdbx_seq_one_letter_code
_entity_poly.pdbx_strand_id
1 'polypeptide(L)'
;MATFNVENLIARHRFGTAARIETAAAMSLFEFASKEHREAVERSVAVALEDDKRQMTALAIAETHADILCLQEVDSLSVLEAFFANYVHRLADKRYGHFRLKHGNDVRGIDVACAMRRDLVAGPGAVRATSHAELTFRDLDVFDDDLAAMGRLETDRLFQRDCLMVDVDLGEATLTLFVCHFKSMSNGRDDGRIATRPLRRAEARAVRRLVEARFGPAVAEANWLVIGDLNGCEETIGPGARVIAEGESGLEPLTHGFAVNPLSALPAHERWTHFRRAWSESEERIVERHMELDYILLSPALAAANPAPEVEIVRRGLPYRVPLDPRQENRSLAALATSCDRYPRVGWDRPKASDHCPLVVGLDLPARRNPPQA
;
A
#
# COMPACT_ATOMS: atom_id res chain seq x y z
N MET A 1 -4.25 13.81 0.01
CA MET A 1 -3.51 12.75 0.73
C MET A 1 -3.26 11.59 -0.19
N ALA A 2 -2.24 10.77 0.04
CA ALA A 2 -2.01 9.59 -0.80
C ALA A 2 -1.49 8.37 -0.02
N THR A 3 -1.75 7.18 -0.55
CA THR A 3 -1.14 5.92 -0.12
C THR A 3 -0.36 5.26 -1.26
N PHE A 4 0.77 4.62 -0.94
CA PHE A 4 1.58 3.91 -1.93
C PHE A 4 2.45 2.82 -1.32
N ASN A 5 2.32 1.59 -1.82
CA ASN A 5 3.23 0.49 -1.51
C ASN A 5 4.56 0.66 -2.27
N VAL A 6 5.65 0.84 -1.52
CA VAL A 6 6.98 1.18 -2.03
C VAL A 6 7.97 0.02 -1.88
N GLU A 7 7.60 -1.16 -2.38
CA GLU A 7 8.39 -2.41 -2.39
C GLU A 7 9.87 -2.26 -2.84
N ASN A 8 10.19 -1.20 -3.58
CA ASN A 8 11.53 -0.87 -4.07
C ASN A 8 12.45 -0.16 -3.04
N LEU A 9 11.96 0.16 -1.83
CA LEU A 9 12.74 0.83 -0.77
C LEU A 9 13.46 -0.13 0.17
N ILE A 10 13.80 -1.31 -0.30
CA ILE A 10 14.58 -2.28 0.48
C ILE A 10 16.07 -1.91 0.43
N ALA A 11 16.68 -1.68 1.60
CA ALA A 11 18.12 -1.44 1.71
C ALA A 11 18.95 -2.74 1.83
N ARG A 12 18.30 -3.85 2.21
CA ARG A 12 18.98 -5.12 2.46
C ARG A 12 19.31 -5.87 1.17
N HIS A 13 20.57 -6.31 1.08
CA HIS A 13 21.09 -7.03 -0.08
C HIS A 13 20.51 -8.45 -0.22
N ARG A 14 20.09 -9.11 0.88
CA ARG A 14 19.51 -10.47 0.91
C ARG A 14 18.45 -10.63 2.00
N PHE A 15 17.42 -11.44 1.70
CA PHE A 15 16.58 -12.10 2.70
C PHE A 15 17.15 -13.52 2.92
N GLY A 16 18.03 -13.68 3.92
CA GLY A 16 18.60 -14.99 4.25
C GLY A 16 19.41 -15.65 3.12
N THR A 17 19.25 -16.96 2.94
CA THR A 17 20.03 -17.81 2.00
C THR A 17 19.48 -17.86 0.57
N ALA A 18 18.35 -17.21 0.28
CA ALA A 18 17.74 -17.23 -1.04
C ALA A 18 18.43 -16.24 -2.01
N ALA A 19 18.69 -16.70 -3.25
CA ALA A 19 19.21 -15.85 -4.32
C ALA A 19 18.19 -14.78 -4.73
N ARG A 20 18.65 -13.59 -5.15
CA ARG A 20 17.78 -12.58 -5.77
C ARG A 20 17.28 -13.13 -7.11
N ILE A 21 15.97 -13.38 -7.22
CA ILE A 21 15.34 -13.89 -8.45
C ILE A 21 15.64 -12.96 -9.64
N GLU A 22 15.70 -11.65 -9.37
CA GLU A 22 15.85 -10.62 -10.41
C GLU A 22 17.25 -10.57 -11.05
N THR A 23 18.30 -10.89 -10.30
CA THR A 23 19.66 -10.97 -10.84
C THR A 23 19.97 -12.37 -11.39
N ALA A 24 19.24 -13.40 -10.95
CA ALA A 24 19.54 -14.80 -11.26
C ALA A 24 19.64 -15.09 -12.77
N ALA A 25 18.71 -14.56 -13.57
CA ALA A 25 18.69 -14.80 -15.03
C ALA A 25 19.85 -14.10 -15.74
N ALA A 26 20.24 -12.90 -15.34
CA ALA A 26 21.42 -12.24 -15.90
C ALA A 26 22.69 -12.97 -15.46
N MET A 27 22.80 -13.29 -14.17
CA MET A 27 23.96 -13.94 -13.57
C MET A 27 24.16 -15.40 -14.04
N SER A 28 23.17 -16.05 -14.64
CA SER A 28 23.31 -17.41 -15.19
C SER A 28 23.96 -17.44 -16.58
N LEU A 29 24.05 -16.30 -17.26
CA LEU A 29 24.61 -16.19 -18.61
C LEU A 29 26.09 -15.82 -18.65
N PHE A 30 26.73 -15.64 -17.48
CA PHE A 30 28.15 -15.28 -17.36
C PHE A 30 28.93 -16.35 -16.61
N GLU A 31 30.15 -16.59 -17.07
CA GLU A 31 31.15 -17.36 -16.33
C GLU A 31 31.92 -16.43 -15.38
N PHE A 32 32.18 -16.91 -14.16
CA PHE A 32 32.89 -16.15 -13.15
C PHE A 32 34.14 -16.91 -12.71
N ALA A 33 35.29 -16.22 -12.69
CA ALA A 33 36.56 -16.79 -12.31
C ALA A 33 36.60 -17.29 -10.84
N SER A 34 35.74 -16.73 -9.97
CA SER A 34 35.59 -17.18 -8.59
C SER A 34 34.21 -16.83 -8.03
N LYS A 35 33.89 -17.39 -6.86
CA LYS A 35 32.66 -17.09 -6.11
C LYS A 35 32.64 -15.63 -5.64
N GLU A 36 33.77 -15.11 -5.17
CA GLU A 36 33.90 -13.73 -4.68
C GLU A 36 33.68 -12.73 -5.82
N HIS A 37 34.21 -13.03 -7.02
CA HIS A 37 33.95 -12.24 -8.21
C HIS A 37 32.46 -12.24 -8.55
N ARG A 38 31.82 -13.41 -8.58
CA ARG A 38 30.37 -13.53 -8.82
C ARG A 38 29.57 -12.69 -7.84
N GLU A 39 29.88 -12.76 -6.55
CA GLU A 39 29.19 -11.98 -5.51
C GLU A 39 29.42 -10.47 -5.65
N ALA A 40 30.61 -10.03 -6.08
CA ALA A 40 30.90 -8.61 -6.33
C ALA A 40 30.12 -8.06 -7.53
N VAL A 41 30.01 -8.84 -8.61
CA VAL A 41 29.20 -8.48 -9.78
C VAL A 41 27.71 -8.48 -9.42
N GLU A 42 27.24 -9.49 -8.69
CA GLU A 42 25.85 -9.56 -8.21
C GLU A 42 25.47 -8.31 -7.40
N ARG A 43 26.35 -7.90 -6.46
CA ARG A 43 26.17 -6.66 -5.68
C ARG A 43 26.06 -5.43 -6.56
N SER A 44 26.93 -5.32 -7.57
CA SER A 44 26.97 -4.14 -8.44
C SER A 44 25.72 -4.05 -9.33
N VAL A 45 25.30 -5.17 -9.92
CA VAL A 45 24.07 -5.27 -10.73
C VAL A 45 22.84 -4.98 -9.86
N ALA A 46 22.80 -5.52 -8.64
CA ALA A 46 21.72 -5.24 -7.70
C ALA A 46 21.59 -3.74 -7.41
N VAL A 47 22.70 -3.05 -7.09
CA VAL A 47 22.68 -1.60 -6.82
C VAL A 47 22.15 -0.80 -8.02
N ALA A 48 22.59 -1.13 -9.24
CA ALA A 48 22.13 -0.44 -10.43
C ALA A 48 20.62 -0.64 -10.69
N LEU A 49 20.12 -1.87 -10.53
CA LEU A 49 18.69 -2.17 -10.68
C LEU A 49 17.84 -1.44 -9.62
N GLU A 50 18.33 -1.36 -8.39
CA GLU A 50 17.63 -0.62 -7.32
C GLU A 50 17.59 0.89 -7.58
N ASP A 51 18.66 1.48 -8.15
CA ASP A 51 18.67 2.90 -8.51
C ASP A 51 17.57 3.23 -9.53
N ASP A 52 17.47 2.44 -10.60
CA ASP A 52 16.44 2.63 -11.62
C ASP A 52 15.01 2.50 -11.05
N LYS A 53 14.78 1.50 -10.21
CA LYS A 53 13.50 1.32 -9.51
C LYS A 53 13.16 2.52 -8.61
N ARG A 54 14.11 2.99 -7.81
CA ARG A 54 13.94 4.13 -6.90
C ARG A 54 13.66 5.42 -7.66
N GLN A 55 14.27 5.64 -8.82
CA GLN A 55 13.91 6.76 -9.70
C GLN A 55 12.44 6.69 -10.13
N MET A 56 11.94 5.50 -10.51
CA MET A 56 10.52 5.31 -10.89
C MET A 56 9.59 5.52 -9.69
N THR A 57 9.91 4.98 -8.52
CA THR A 57 9.15 5.19 -7.27
C THR A 57 9.11 6.68 -6.90
N ALA A 58 10.21 7.41 -7.08
CA ALA A 58 10.28 8.84 -6.78
C ALA A 58 9.47 9.69 -7.76
N LEU A 59 9.43 9.33 -9.05
CA LEU A 59 8.55 9.95 -10.05
C LEU A 59 7.07 9.75 -9.67
N ALA A 60 6.69 8.52 -9.29
CA ALA A 60 5.34 8.20 -8.83
C ALA A 60 4.93 9.02 -7.60
N ILE A 61 5.82 9.15 -6.61
CA ILE A 61 5.58 9.98 -5.43
C ILE A 61 5.48 11.47 -5.82
N ALA A 62 6.35 11.96 -6.68
CA ALA A 62 6.35 13.37 -7.10
C ALA A 62 5.05 13.76 -7.82
N GLU A 63 4.55 12.90 -8.71
CA GLU A 63 3.30 13.13 -9.46
C GLU A 63 2.05 13.11 -8.56
N THR A 64 2.09 12.46 -7.39
CA THR A 64 0.93 12.50 -6.46
C THR A 64 0.60 13.89 -5.95
N HIS A 65 1.57 14.81 -5.95
CA HIS A 65 1.51 16.11 -5.30
C HIS A 65 0.91 16.08 -3.87
N ALA A 66 1.00 14.96 -3.15
CA ALA A 66 0.27 14.79 -1.89
C ALA A 66 0.93 15.54 -0.72
N ASP A 67 0.14 16.16 0.15
CA ASP A 67 0.68 16.79 1.38
C ASP A 67 1.05 15.79 2.47
N ILE A 68 0.35 14.65 2.48
CA ILE A 68 0.59 13.53 3.39
C ILE A 68 0.64 12.25 2.55
N LEU A 69 1.72 11.49 2.70
CA LEU A 69 1.98 10.20 2.09
C LEU A 69 1.97 9.11 3.15
N CYS A 70 1.16 8.08 2.95
CA CYS A 70 1.14 6.86 3.75
C CYS A 70 1.77 5.73 2.93
N LEU A 71 2.85 5.14 3.43
CA LEU A 71 3.70 4.25 2.65
C LEU A 71 3.73 2.86 3.28
N GLN A 72 3.72 1.83 2.44
CA GLN A 72 3.87 0.43 2.87
C GLN A 72 5.18 -0.15 2.35
N GLU A 73 5.66 -1.21 2.98
CA GLU A 73 6.91 -1.90 2.63
C GLU A 73 8.18 -1.04 2.79
N VAL A 74 8.18 -0.14 3.79
CA VAL A 74 9.33 0.69 4.11
C VAL A 74 10.29 -0.06 5.04
N ASP A 75 11.55 -0.21 4.63
CA ASP A 75 12.55 -0.98 5.40
C ASP A 75 12.92 -0.33 6.75
N SER A 76 13.14 0.99 6.77
CA SER A 76 13.42 1.74 7.99
C SER A 76 13.28 3.24 7.78
N LEU A 77 13.21 3.98 8.90
CA LEU A 77 13.11 5.45 8.86
C LEU A 77 14.32 6.09 8.17
N SER A 78 15.53 5.61 8.41
CA SER A 78 16.75 6.16 7.81
C SER A 78 16.80 5.93 6.29
N VAL A 79 16.33 4.77 5.82
CA VAL A 79 16.23 4.46 4.39
C VAL A 79 15.19 5.37 3.73
N LEU A 80 14.05 5.58 4.40
CA LEU A 80 13.01 6.48 3.92
C LEU A 80 13.52 7.92 3.80
N GLU A 81 14.15 8.46 4.84
CA GLU A 81 14.72 9.82 4.84
C GLU A 81 15.78 9.99 3.77
N ALA A 82 16.69 9.02 3.63
CA ALA A 82 17.72 9.03 2.59
C ALA A 82 17.11 8.97 1.18
N PHE A 83 16.07 8.16 0.96
CA PHE A 83 15.36 8.10 -0.31
C PHE A 83 14.70 9.42 -0.66
N PHE A 84 13.98 10.04 0.29
CA PHE A 84 13.35 11.34 0.07
C PHE A 84 14.39 12.44 -0.22
N ALA A 85 15.48 12.47 0.52
CA ALA A 85 16.55 13.46 0.33
C ALA A 85 17.24 13.33 -1.04
N ASN A 86 17.46 12.09 -1.51
CA ASN A 86 18.28 11.84 -2.69
C ASN A 86 17.49 11.67 -3.99
N TYR A 87 16.20 11.31 -3.92
CA TYR A 87 15.38 11.05 -5.10
C TYR A 87 14.15 11.96 -5.13
N VAL A 88 13.25 11.86 -4.15
CA VAL A 88 11.94 12.56 -4.18
C VAL A 88 12.11 14.07 -4.21
N HIS A 89 12.93 14.64 -3.33
CA HIS A 89 13.11 16.10 -3.24
C HIS A 89 13.83 16.72 -4.44
N ARG A 90 14.41 15.91 -5.34
CA ARG A 90 14.98 16.41 -6.60
C ARG A 90 13.91 16.59 -7.69
N LEU A 91 12.77 15.91 -7.54
CA LEU A 91 11.71 15.84 -8.54
C LEU A 91 10.43 16.55 -8.08
N ALA A 92 10.07 16.40 -6.81
CA ALA A 92 8.84 16.93 -6.24
C ALA A 92 8.95 18.43 -5.93
N ASP A 93 7.86 19.15 -6.18
CA ASP A 93 7.71 20.56 -5.78
C ASP A 93 7.60 20.71 -4.26
N LYS A 94 7.11 19.67 -3.58
CA LYS A 94 6.93 19.63 -2.13
C LYS A 94 8.18 19.07 -1.45
N ARG A 95 8.52 19.64 -0.29
CA ARG A 95 9.55 19.10 0.61
C ARG A 95 8.86 18.43 1.78
N TYR A 96 9.18 17.16 2.02
CA TYR A 96 8.70 16.40 3.15
C TYR A 96 9.71 16.50 4.30
N GLY A 97 9.20 16.63 5.52
CA GLY A 97 10.03 16.86 6.70
C GLY A 97 9.53 16.18 7.97
N HIS A 98 8.33 15.64 7.96
CA HIS A 98 7.77 14.93 9.11
C HIS A 98 7.60 13.46 8.75
N PHE A 99 8.59 12.65 9.11
CA PHE A 99 8.59 11.20 8.88
C PHE A 99 8.21 10.47 10.17
N ARG A 100 7.33 9.47 10.07
CA ARG A 100 6.92 8.60 11.18
C ARG A 100 6.92 7.16 10.70
N LEU A 101 7.62 6.31 11.45
CA LEU A 101 7.65 4.86 11.26
C LEU A 101 7.85 4.23 12.63
N LYS A 102 7.16 3.12 12.89
CA LYS A 102 7.37 2.24 14.03
C LYS A 102 7.51 0.83 13.49
N HIS A 103 8.38 0.05 14.12
CA HIS A 103 8.60 -1.34 13.71
C HIS A 103 7.36 -2.18 14.04
N GLY A 104 6.86 -2.89 13.04
CA GLY A 104 5.77 -3.85 13.14
C GLY A 104 6.27 -5.29 13.19
N ASN A 105 5.38 -6.23 12.88
CA ASN A 105 5.63 -7.66 13.04
C ASN A 105 6.02 -8.41 11.76
N ASP A 106 6.32 -7.71 10.65
CA ASP A 106 6.64 -8.40 9.38
C ASP A 106 8.01 -9.08 9.51
N VAL A 107 8.06 -10.38 9.25
CA VAL A 107 9.30 -11.18 9.33
C VAL A 107 10.38 -10.72 8.33
N ARG A 108 9.98 -10.04 7.26
CA ARG A 108 10.89 -9.40 6.30
C ARG A 108 11.48 -8.13 6.89
N GLY A 109 10.90 -7.56 7.95
CA GLY A 109 11.30 -6.31 8.58
C GLY A 109 10.92 -5.09 7.74
N ILE A 110 9.75 -5.12 7.12
CA ILE A 110 9.23 -3.99 6.35
C ILE A 110 7.97 -3.46 7.04
N ASP A 111 7.89 -2.15 7.13
CA ASP A 111 6.94 -1.44 7.97
C ASP A 111 6.03 -0.51 7.17
N VAL A 112 5.06 0.07 7.85
CA VAL A 112 4.28 1.20 7.34
C VAL A 112 4.87 2.51 7.84
N ALA A 113 4.77 3.56 7.02
CA ALA A 113 5.29 4.87 7.35
C ALA A 113 4.33 5.98 6.95
N CYS A 114 4.53 7.16 7.52
CA CYS A 114 3.90 8.39 7.09
C CYS A 114 4.98 9.46 6.83
N ALA A 115 4.86 10.17 5.71
CA ALA A 115 5.70 11.31 5.37
C ALA A 115 4.80 12.52 5.05
N MET A 116 5.06 13.67 5.68
CA MET A 116 4.27 14.88 5.47
C MET A 116 5.13 16.05 5.00
N ARG A 117 4.52 16.91 4.19
CA ARG A 117 5.10 18.17 3.73
C ARG A 117 5.57 19.00 4.93
N ARG A 118 6.76 19.58 4.84
CA ARG A 118 7.50 20.17 5.96
C ARG A 118 6.76 21.34 6.64
N ASP A 119 6.08 22.15 5.85
CA ASP A 119 5.31 23.34 6.25
C ASP A 119 3.82 23.04 6.45
N LEU A 120 3.39 21.77 6.41
CA LEU A 120 1.99 21.39 6.62
C LEU A 120 1.53 21.62 8.07
N VAL A 121 2.45 21.45 9.02
CA VAL A 121 2.18 21.53 10.46
C VAL A 121 3.15 22.50 11.14
N ALA A 122 2.73 23.08 12.26
CA ALA A 122 3.49 24.10 12.98
C ALA A 122 4.87 23.60 13.49
N GLY A 123 5.02 22.29 13.68
CA GLY A 123 6.30 21.68 14.05
C GLY A 123 6.18 20.18 14.38
N PRO A 124 7.30 19.52 14.75
CA PRO A 124 7.32 18.08 14.97
C PRO A 124 6.37 17.57 16.06
N GLY A 125 6.08 18.40 17.07
CA GLY A 125 5.13 18.07 18.15
C GLY A 125 3.67 18.01 17.70
N ALA A 126 3.35 18.53 16.52
CA ALA A 126 2.01 18.46 15.92
C ALA A 126 1.73 17.09 15.27
N VAL A 127 2.71 16.18 15.21
CA VAL A 127 2.55 14.85 14.61
C VAL A 127 2.98 13.78 15.60
N ARG A 128 2.01 13.05 16.16
CA ARG A 128 2.23 11.97 17.12
C ARG A 128 1.92 10.64 16.46
N ALA A 129 2.84 9.68 16.59
CA ALA A 129 2.67 8.33 16.08
C ALA A 129 2.60 7.30 17.22
N THR A 130 1.59 6.44 17.16
CA THR A 130 1.31 5.37 18.11
C THR A 130 1.24 4.05 17.35
N SER A 131 2.05 3.09 17.76
CA SER A 131 2.05 1.73 17.20
C SER A 131 1.04 0.86 17.93
N HIS A 132 0.45 -0.09 17.21
CA HIS A 132 -0.43 -1.12 17.74
C HIS A 132 0.09 -2.54 17.46
N ALA A 133 1.34 -2.67 17.02
CA ALA A 133 1.97 -3.94 16.66
C ALA A 133 1.93 -4.97 17.80
N GLU A 134 2.00 -4.52 19.06
CA GLU A 134 2.01 -5.41 20.21
C GLU A 134 0.62 -5.97 20.59
N LEU A 135 -0.47 -5.48 19.99
CA LEU A 135 -1.80 -6.00 20.32
C LEU A 135 -1.98 -7.45 19.86
N THR A 136 -2.72 -8.21 20.66
CA THR A 136 -3.12 -9.59 20.39
C THR A 136 -4.57 -9.68 19.94
N PHE A 137 -4.99 -10.83 19.42
CA PHE A 137 -6.40 -11.04 19.09
C PHE A 137 -7.30 -10.90 20.33
N ARG A 138 -6.80 -11.26 21.52
CA ARG A 138 -7.51 -11.11 22.80
C ARG A 138 -7.72 -9.65 23.20
N ASP A 139 -6.69 -8.81 23.05
CA ASP A 139 -6.73 -7.42 23.56
C ASP A 139 -7.86 -6.61 22.92
N LEU A 140 -8.20 -6.93 21.68
CA LEU A 140 -9.32 -6.33 20.97
C LEU A 140 -10.50 -7.29 20.80
N ASP A 141 -10.50 -8.48 21.38
CA ASP A 141 -11.60 -9.45 21.30
C ASP A 141 -12.05 -9.72 19.85
N VAL A 142 -11.08 -10.04 18.99
CA VAL A 142 -11.29 -10.34 17.56
C VAL A 142 -10.90 -11.77 17.18
N PHE A 143 -10.61 -12.62 18.17
CA PHE A 143 -10.38 -14.05 17.96
C PHE A 143 -11.70 -14.77 17.64
N ASP A 144 -11.70 -15.66 16.66
CA ASP A 144 -12.86 -16.44 16.25
C ASP A 144 -12.48 -17.88 15.81
N ASP A 145 -13.49 -18.71 15.55
CA ASP A 145 -13.30 -20.11 15.18
C ASP A 145 -12.50 -20.29 13.89
N ASP A 146 -12.59 -19.34 12.93
CA ASP A 146 -11.81 -19.40 11.70
C ASP A 146 -10.32 -19.19 12.00
N LEU A 147 -9.98 -18.26 12.90
CA LEU A 147 -8.60 -18.09 13.37
C LEU A 147 -8.08 -19.31 14.14
N ALA A 148 -8.92 -19.90 14.98
CA ALA A 148 -8.58 -21.15 15.70
C ALA A 148 -8.32 -22.29 14.72
N ALA A 149 -9.14 -22.44 13.66
CA ALA A 149 -8.94 -23.43 12.61
C ALA A 149 -7.65 -23.21 11.80
N MET A 150 -7.15 -21.97 11.72
CA MET A 150 -5.83 -21.65 11.18
C MET A 150 -4.67 -21.94 12.15
N GLY A 151 -4.95 -22.48 13.34
CA GLY A 151 -3.95 -22.78 14.37
C GLY A 151 -3.43 -21.54 15.11
N ARG A 152 -4.15 -20.42 15.06
CA ARG A 152 -3.80 -19.21 15.82
C ARG A 152 -4.27 -19.34 17.27
N LEU A 153 -3.58 -18.64 18.15
CA LEU A 153 -3.95 -18.48 19.56
C LEU A 153 -4.46 -17.06 19.80
N GLU A 154 -5.36 -16.90 20.77
CA GLU A 154 -5.86 -15.57 21.19
C GLU A 154 -4.72 -14.60 21.58
N THR A 155 -3.61 -15.13 22.08
CA THR A 155 -2.44 -14.38 22.53
C THR A 155 -1.44 -14.08 21.41
N ASP A 156 -1.67 -14.56 20.19
CA ASP A 156 -0.81 -14.24 19.06
C ASP A 156 -0.93 -12.76 18.68
N ARG A 157 0.14 -12.20 18.11
CA ARG A 157 0.11 -10.86 17.51
C ARG A 157 -0.96 -10.79 16.43
N LEU A 158 -1.80 -9.77 16.57
CA LEU A 158 -2.93 -9.49 15.70
C LEU A 158 -2.47 -8.96 14.34
N PHE A 159 -1.81 -7.81 14.34
CA PHE A 159 -1.31 -7.20 13.12
C PHE A 159 -0.05 -7.92 12.65
N GLN A 160 -0.04 -8.34 11.38
CA GLN A 160 1.17 -8.94 10.80
C GLN A 160 2.24 -7.90 10.50
N ARG A 161 1.85 -6.62 10.31
CA ARG A 161 2.73 -5.46 10.17
C ARG A 161 2.47 -4.56 11.39
N ASP A 162 1.91 -3.37 11.19
CA ASP A 162 1.40 -2.50 12.24
C ASP A 162 0.07 -1.88 11.79
N CYS A 163 -0.70 -1.35 12.74
CA CYS A 163 -1.70 -0.32 12.52
C CYS A 163 -1.14 0.98 13.13
N LEU A 164 -0.36 1.70 12.32
CA LEU A 164 0.31 2.92 12.78
C LEU A 164 -0.72 4.05 12.84
N MET A 165 -1.11 4.44 14.05
CA MET A 165 -1.98 5.58 14.27
C MET A 165 -1.17 6.87 14.30
N VAL A 166 -1.52 7.84 13.46
CA VAL A 166 -0.85 9.13 13.37
C VAL A 166 -1.86 10.24 13.62
N ASP A 167 -1.76 10.90 14.77
CA ASP A 167 -2.52 12.12 15.07
C ASP A 167 -1.75 13.33 14.51
N VAL A 168 -2.45 14.18 13.76
CA VAL A 168 -1.93 15.37 13.07
C VAL A 168 -2.72 16.59 13.52
N ASP A 169 -2.03 17.57 14.12
CA ASP A 169 -2.57 18.88 14.45
C ASP A 169 -2.28 19.86 13.30
N LEU A 170 -3.35 20.31 12.63
CA LEU A 170 -3.32 21.24 11.51
C LEU A 170 -3.79 22.65 11.94
N GLY A 171 -3.75 22.94 13.25
CA GLY A 171 -4.22 24.19 13.84
C GLY A 171 -5.70 24.12 14.18
N GLU A 172 -6.55 24.60 13.26
CA GLU A 172 -8.01 24.66 13.44
C GLU A 172 -8.69 23.29 13.32
N ALA A 173 -7.99 22.31 12.74
CA ALA A 173 -8.46 20.94 12.62
C ALA A 173 -7.40 19.95 13.10
N THR A 174 -7.84 18.77 13.52
CA THR A 174 -6.97 17.60 13.70
C THR A 174 -7.41 16.48 12.79
N LEU A 175 -6.47 15.65 12.36
CA LEU A 175 -6.72 14.47 11.54
C LEU A 175 -6.01 13.28 12.16
N THR A 176 -6.69 12.14 12.26
CA THR A 176 -6.09 10.89 12.74
C THR A 176 -6.04 9.87 11.62
N LEU A 177 -4.86 9.35 11.32
CA LEU A 177 -4.63 8.34 10.28
C LEU A 177 -4.42 6.99 10.92
N PHE A 178 -5.07 5.95 10.43
CA PHE A 178 -4.78 4.57 10.74
C PHE A 178 -4.10 3.97 9.51
N VAL A 179 -2.77 3.98 9.52
CA VAL A 179 -1.96 3.51 8.39
C VAL A 179 -1.77 1.99 8.52
N CYS A 180 -2.20 1.25 7.50
CA CYS A 180 -2.26 -0.21 7.53
C CYS A 180 -1.55 -0.87 6.35
N HIS A 181 -1.12 -2.12 6.56
CA HIS A 181 -0.72 -3.05 5.51
C HIS A 181 -1.17 -4.46 5.91
N PHE A 182 -2.37 -4.84 5.48
CA PHE A 182 -3.00 -6.10 5.89
C PHE A 182 -2.33 -7.32 5.27
N LYS A 183 -2.61 -8.49 5.84
CA LYS A 183 -2.09 -9.78 5.37
C LYS A 183 -2.34 -9.94 3.87
N SER A 184 -1.27 -10.21 3.10
CA SER A 184 -1.36 -10.42 1.65
C SER A 184 -2.30 -11.56 1.27
N MET A 185 -2.92 -11.48 0.10
CA MET A 185 -3.76 -12.56 -0.48
C MET A 185 -2.97 -13.77 -1.00
N SER A 186 -1.71 -13.93 -0.64
CA SER A 186 -0.85 -15.04 -1.06
C SER A 186 -0.45 -15.93 0.12
N ASN A 187 -0.51 -17.23 -0.10
CA ASN A 187 0.06 -18.29 0.73
C ASN A 187 0.99 -19.21 -0.10
N GLY A 188 1.34 -18.81 -1.33
CA GLY A 188 2.08 -19.64 -2.29
C GLY A 188 1.23 -20.65 -3.08
N ARG A 189 -0.10 -20.61 -2.96
CA ARG A 189 -1.08 -21.45 -3.67
C ARG A 189 -2.20 -20.60 -4.27
N ASP A 190 -3.03 -21.18 -5.15
CA ASP A 190 -4.11 -20.44 -5.83
C ASP A 190 -5.25 -20.04 -4.87
N ASP A 191 -5.39 -20.73 -3.73
CA ASP A 191 -6.40 -20.46 -2.69
C ASP A 191 -6.00 -19.36 -1.69
N GLY A 192 -4.85 -18.69 -1.90
CA GLY A 192 -4.27 -17.76 -0.93
C GLY A 192 -5.22 -16.66 -0.46
N ARG A 193 -6.09 -16.15 -1.34
CA ARG A 193 -7.11 -15.16 -0.98
C ARG A 193 -8.07 -15.72 0.07
N ILE A 194 -8.58 -16.95 -0.13
CA ILE A 194 -9.51 -17.60 0.80
C ILE A 194 -8.79 -17.94 2.10
N ALA A 195 -7.63 -18.60 2.00
CA ALA A 195 -6.87 -19.09 3.15
C ALA A 195 -6.41 -17.97 4.10
N THR A 196 -6.14 -16.76 3.58
CA THR A 196 -5.71 -15.61 4.39
C THR A 196 -6.85 -14.68 4.80
N ARG A 197 -8.07 -14.90 4.30
CA ARG A 197 -9.23 -14.03 4.57
C ARG A 197 -9.55 -13.89 6.07
N PRO A 198 -9.52 -14.95 6.90
CA PRO A 198 -9.83 -14.79 8.33
C PRO A 198 -8.87 -13.82 9.05
N LEU A 199 -7.57 -13.86 8.72
CA LEU A 199 -6.60 -12.91 9.27
C LEU A 199 -6.88 -11.48 8.83
N ARG A 200 -7.14 -11.24 7.55
CA ARG A 200 -7.50 -9.90 7.04
C ARG A 200 -8.77 -9.37 7.71
N ARG A 201 -9.77 -10.24 7.92
CA ARG A 201 -11.01 -9.89 8.62
C ARG A 201 -10.76 -9.53 10.08
N ALA A 202 -9.87 -10.24 10.76
CA ALA A 202 -9.47 -9.91 12.12
C ALA A 202 -8.73 -8.56 12.20
N GLU A 203 -7.81 -8.28 11.27
CA GLU A 203 -7.13 -6.98 11.15
C GLU A 203 -8.13 -5.84 10.88
N ALA A 204 -9.11 -6.04 9.99
CA ALA A 204 -10.17 -5.05 9.72
C ALA A 204 -11.06 -4.78 10.94
N ARG A 205 -11.51 -5.84 11.65
CA ARG A 205 -12.26 -5.70 12.91
C ARG A 205 -11.45 -4.97 13.96
N ALA A 206 -10.16 -5.26 14.07
CA ALA A 206 -9.26 -4.63 15.01
C ALA A 206 -9.11 -3.13 14.75
N VAL A 207 -8.89 -2.73 13.49
CA VAL A 207 -8.84 -1.31 13.11
C VAL A 207 -10.13 -0.60 13.45
N ARG A 208 -11.29 -1.21 13.16
CA ARG A 208 -12.59 -0.66 13.56
C ARG A 208 -12.69 -0.44 15.07
N ARG A 209 -12.32 -1.45 15.88
CA ARG A 209 -12.34 -1.34 17.35
C ARG A 209 -11.39 -0.27 17.87
N LEU A 210 -10.22 -0.10 17.25
CA LEU A 210 -9.28 0.98 17.59
C LEU A 210 -9.85 2.37 17.27
N VAL A 211 -10.51 2.52 16.11
CA VAL A 211 -11.18 3.76 15.72
C VAL A 211 -12.33 4.07 16.69
N GLU A 212 -13.19 3.09 16.98
CA GLU A 212 -14.29 3.24 17.94
C GLU A 212 -13.79 3.58 19.35
N ALA A 213 -12.72 2.92 19.83
CA ALA A 213 -12.11 3.23 21.12
C ALA A 213 -11.47 4.64 21.16
N ARG A 214 -10.86 5.08 20.06
CA ARG A 214 -10.19 6.39 19.96
C ARG A 214 -11.15 7.57 20.00
N PHE A 215 -12.37 7.42 19.47
CA PHE A 215 -13.33 8.52 19.31
C PHE A 215 -14.61 8.34 20.13
N GLY A 216 -14.91 7.14 20.58
CA GLY A 216 -16.12 6.82 21.34
C GLY A 216 -17.38 7.27 20.60
N PRO A 217 -18.30 8.00 21.27
CA PRO A 217 -19.52 8.52 20.64
C PRO A 217 -19.27 9.46 19.45
N ALA A 218 -18.08 10.07 19.36
CA ALA A 218 -17.75 11.03 18.30
C ALA A 218 -17.18 10.37 17.03
N VAL A 219 -17.26 9.04 16.90
CA VAL A 219 -16.63 8.31 15.78
C VAL A 219 -17.15 8.74 14.41
N ALA A 220 -18.43 9.06 14.28
CA ALA A 220 -19.01 9.50 13.01
C ALA A 220 -18.62 10.95 12.68
N GLU A 221 -18.41 11.78 13.71
CA GLU A 221 -18.06 13.20 13.62
C GLU A 221 -16.54 13.43 13.53
N ALA A 222 -15.71 12.51 13.97
CA ALA A 222 -14.27 12.72 14.00
C ALA A 222 -13.65 12.71 12.59
N ASN A 223 -12.56 13.45 12.42
CA ASN A 223 -11.74 13.46 11.22
C ASN A 223 -10.72 12.31 11.30
N TRP A 224 -11.05 11.16 10.71
CA TRP A 224 -10.13 10.03 10.64
C TRP A 224 -10.17 9.31 9.30
N LEU A 225 -9.07 8.64 8.98
CA LEU A 225 -8.90 7.83 7.77
C LEU A 225 -8.33 6.46 8.12
N VAL A 226 -8.81 5.41 7.46
CA VAL A 226 -8.06 4.14 7.36
C VAL A 226 -7.41 4.12 5.99
N ILE A 227 -6.09 4.04 5.95
CA ILE A 227 -5.31 4.30 4.74
C ILE A 227 -4.18 3.30 4.57
N GLY A 228 -4.08 2.69 3.38
CA GLY A 228 -3.00 1.76 3.08
C GLY A 228 -3.36 0.66 2.11
N ASP A 229 -2.44 -0.31 1.97
CA ASP A 229 -2.68 -1.57 1.26
C ASP A 229 -3.46 -2.51 2.19
N LEU A 230 -4.78 -2.58 2.00
CA LEU A 230 -5.67 -3.43 2.78
C LEU A 230 -5.78 -4.85 2.20
N ASN A 231 -5.11 -5.13 1.07
CA ASN A 231 -4.96 -6.47 0.51
C ASN A 231 -6.28 -7.25 0.37
N GLY A 232 -7.36 -6.59 -0.06
CA GLY A 232 -8.66 -7.24 -0.27
C GLY A 232 -9.58 -6.39 -1.11
N CYS A 233 -10.42 -7.03 -1.92
CA CYS A 233 -11.39 -6.36 -2.78
C CYS A 233 -12.61 -7.26 -2.99
N GLU A 234 -13.83 -6.76 -3.03
CA GLU A 234 -15.02 -7.60 -3.29
C GLU A 234 -15.24 -7.88 -4.78
N GLU A 235 -14.61 -7.07 -5.63
CA GLU A 235 -14.69 -7.14 -7.07
C GLU A 235 -13.30 -6.94 -7.70
N THR A 236 -13.14 -7.45 -8.93
CA THR A 236 -11.97 -7.22 -9.77
C THR A 236 -12.40 -6.89 -11.19
N ILE A 237 -11.50 -6.26 -11.96
CA ILE A 237 -11.76 -5.88 -13.35
C ILE A 237 -10.94 -6.76 -14.29
N GLY A 238 -11.64 -7.57 -15.08
CA GLY A 238 -11.07 -8.39 -16.15
C GLY A 238 -10.93 -7.64 -17.48
N PRO A 239 -10.43 -8.32 -18.53
CA PRO A 239 -10.36 -7.76 -19.87
C PRO A 239 -11.72 -7.25 -20.39
N GLY A 240 -11.71 -6.14 -21.13
CA GLY A 240 -12.92 -5.48 -21.63
C GLY A 240 -13.73 -4.79 -20.53
N ALA A 241 -13.08 -4.37 -19.43
CA ALA A 241 -13.70 -3.76 -18.25
C ALA A 241 -14.79 -4.59 -17.59
N ARG A 242 -14.73 -5.92 -17.73
CA ARG A 242 -15.70 -6.82 -17.09
C ARG A 242 -15.49 -6.83 -15.58
N VAL A 243 -16.49 -6.39 -14.83
CA VAL A 243 -16.54 -6.55 -13.38
C VAL A 243 -16.74 -8.01 -13.03
N ILE A 244 -15.92 -8.54 -12.14
CA ILE A 244 -15.93 -9.93 -11.68
C ILE A 244 -16.08 -9.88 -10.16
N ALA A 245 -17.13 -10.51 -9.64
CA ALA A 245 -17.32 -10.63 -8.21
C ALA A 245 -16.32 -11.65 -7.65
N GLU A 246 -15.56 -11.25 -6.62
CA GLU A 246 -14.65 -12.11 -5.85
C GLU A 246 -15.26 -12.57 -4.52
N GLY A 247 -16.42 -12.00 -4.14
CA GLY A 247 -17.10 -12.25 -2.87
C GLY A 247 -16.35 -11.63 -1.69
N GLU A 248 -16.47 -12.25 -0.52
CA GLU A 248 -15.89 -11.71 0.72
C GLU A 248 -14.39 -11.40 0.58
N SER A 249 -14.04 -10.19 0.95
CA SER A 249 -12.70 -9.61 0.95
C SER A 249 -12.02 -9.71 2.31
N GLY A 250 -12.79 -9.75 3.40
CA GLY A 250 -12.31 -9.55 4.77
C GLY A 250 -12.31 -8.07 5.20
N LEU A 251 -12.64 -7.12 4.31
CA LEU A 251 -12.68 -5.68 4.60
C LEU A 251 -14.07 -5.19 4.98
N GLU A 252 -15.08 -6.06 4.99
CA GLU A 252 -16.48 -5.75 5.31
C GLU A 252 -16.62 -5.01 6.66
N PRO A 253 -15.85 -5.36 7.73
CA PRO A 253 -15.91 -4.61 9.00
C PRO A 253 -15.65 -3.10 8.86
N LEU A 254 -14.88 -2.68 7.85
CA LEU A 254 -14.53 -1.28 7.58
C LEU A 254 -15.37 -0.67 6.46
N THR A 255 -15.72 -1.45 5.44
CA THR A 255 -16.35 -0.94 4.20
C THR A 255 -17.88 -0.99 4.24
N HIS A 256 -18.48 -1.83 5.10
CA HIS A 256 -19.94 -1.98 5.17
C HIS A 256 -20.52 -1.11 6.29
N GLY A 257 -20.84 0.14 5.94
CA GLY A 257 -21.55 1.07 6.82
C GLY A 257 -20.71 1.68 7.95
N PHE A 258 -19.38 1.54 7.91
CA PHE A 258 -18.47 2.12 8.90
C PHE A 258 -17.68 3.30 8.32
N ALA A 259 -16.87 3.05 7.28
CA ALA A 259 -16.14 4.06 6.54
C ALA A 259 -16.65 4.16 5.08
N VAL A 260 -16.35 5.26 4.40
CA VAL A 260 -16.75 5.50 3.02
C VAL A 260 -15.54 5.36 2.10
N ASN A 261 -15.66 4.53 1.06
CA ASN A 261 -14.65 4.43 0.02
C ASN A 261 -14.92 5.45 -1.11
N PRO A 262 -14.05 6.46 -1.33
CA PRO A 262 -14.25 7.44 -2.38
C PRO A 262 -14.12 6.85 -3.79
N LEU A 263 -13.41 5.72 -3.97
CA LEU A 263 -13.26 5.08 -5.28
C LEU A 263 -14.59 4.51 -5.80
N SER A 264 -15.55 4.23 -4.91
CA SER A 264 -16.89 3.78 -5.30
C SER A 264 -17.64 4.79 -6.18
N ALA A 265 -17.21 6.05 -6.23
CA ALA A 265 -17.76 7.07 -7.12
C ALA A 265 -17.19 7.02 -8.55
N LEU A 266 -15.99 6.43 -8.75
CA LEU A 266 -15.37 6.32 -10.06
C LEU A 266 -16.09 5.28 -10.93
N PRO A 267 -15.96 5.32 -12.27
CA PRO A 267 -16.34 4.20 -13.13
C PRO A 267 -15.63 2.91 -12.70
N ALA A 268 -16.32 1.76 -12.72
CA ALA A 268 -15.78 0.49 -12.21
C ALA A 268 -14.40 0.12 -12.80
N HIS A 269 -14.17 0.39 -14.09
CA HIS A 269 -12.91 0.11 -14.78
C HIS A 269 -11.72 0.94 -14.29
N GLU A 270 -11.96 2.00 -13.52
CA GLU A 270 -10.92 2.85 -12.92
C GLU A 270 -10.65 2.51 -11.45
N ARG A 271 -11.44 1.62 -10.82
CA ARG A 271 -11.32 1.27 -9.39
C ARG A 271 -10.29 0.17 -9.16
N TRP A 272 -9.02 0.48 -9.43
CA TRP A 272 -7.95 -0.49 -9.22
C TRP A 272 -6.59 0.17 -9.03
N THR A 273 -5.76 -0.43 -8.19
CA THR A 273 -4.41 0.03 -7.87
C THR A 273 -3.34 -1.03 -8.10
N HIS A 274 -3.72 -2.28 -8.34
CA HIS A 274 -2.80 -3.39 -8.57
C HIS A 274 -3.27 -4.28 -9.74
N PHE A 275 -2.32 -4.85 -10.49
CA PHE A 275 -2.60 -5.78 -11.60
C PHE A 275 -1.94 -7.15 -11.40
N ARG A 276 -2.75 -8.20 -11.37
CA ARG A 276 -2.29 -9.60 -11.35
C ARG A 276 -2.51 -10.26 -12.70
N ARG A 277 -1.47 -10.90 -13.22
CA ARG A 277 -1.52 -11.83 -14.35
C ARG A 277 -0.82 -13.12 -13.96
N ALA A 278 -1.59 -14.18 -13.72
CA ALA A 278 -1.05 -15.45 -13.21
C ALA A 278 -1.84 -16.64 -13.79
N TRP A 279 -1.24 -17.83 -13.76
CA TRP A 279 -1.98 -19.07 -13.97
C TRP A 279 -3.00 -19.25 -12.83
N SER A 280 -4.25 -19.56 -13.18
CA SER A 280 -5.26 -20.03 -12.24
C SER A 280 -5.43 -21.52 -12.42
N GLU A 281 -5.34 -22.27 -11.32
CA GLU A 281 -5.55 -23.71 -11.33
C GLU A 281 -7.03 -24.03 -11.54
N SER A 282 -7.92 -23.26 -10.92
CA SER A 282 -9.37 -23.45 -11.06
C SER A 282 -9.92 -23.11 -12.45
N GLU A 283 -9.33 -22.14 -13.13
CA GLU A 283 -9.71 -21.77 -14.50
C GLU A 283 -8.85 -22.45 -15.59
N GLU A 284 -7.83 -23.22 -15.21
CA GLU A 284 -6.85 -23.89 -16.10
C GLU A 284 -6.28 -22.97 -17.20
N ARG A 285 -6.06 -21.69 -16.87
CA ARG A 285 -5.58 -20.68 -17.81
C ARG A 285 -4.92 -19.51 -17.11
N ILE A 286 -4.22 -18.69 -17.88
CA ILE A 286 -3.75 -17.40 -17.39
C ILE A 286 -4.93 -16.45 -17.23
N VAL A 287 -5.07 -15.91 -16.03
CA VAL A 287 -6.09 -14.93 -15.66
C VAL A 287 -5.44 -13.57 -15.41
N GLU A 288 -6.12 -12.53 -15.88
CA GLU A 288 -5.75 -11.13 -15.65
C GLU A 288 -6.82 -10.47 -14.79
N ARG A 289 -6.39 -9.77 -13.74
CA ARG A 289 -7.26 -9.07 -12.79
C ARG A 289 -6.62 -7.74 -12.42
N HIS A 290 -7.37 -6.66 -12.60
CA HIS A 290 -7.09 -5.39 -11.95
C HIS A 290 -7.87 -5.35 -10.63
N MET A 291 -7.21 -4.97 -9.55
CA MET A 291 -7.70 -5.12 -8.19
C MET A 291 -7.49 -3.81 -7.43
N GLU A 292 -8.46 -3.41 -6.64
CA GLU A 292 -8.33 -2.33 -5.65
C GLU A 292 -7.74 -2.93 -4.38
N LEU A 293 -6.45 -2.76 -4.15
CA LEU A 293 -5.82 -3.24 -2.92
C LEU A 293 -5.49 -2.10 -1.95
N ASP A 294 -5.28 -0.91 -2.49
CA ASP A 294 -4.96 0.30 -1.75
C ASP A 294 -6.23 1.12 -1.53
N TYR A 295 -6.46 1.54 -0.28
CA TYR A 295 -7.66 2.26 0.12
C TYR A 295 -7.31 3.54 0.88
N ILE A 296 -8.16 4.55 0.72
CA ILE A 296 -8.27 5.73 1.59
C ILE A 296 -9.72 5.81 2.07
N LEU A 297 -10.05 5.07 3.13
CA LEU A 297 -11.39 5.02 3.68
C LEU A 297 -11.65 6.23 4.58
N LEU A 298 -12.70 6.99 4.27
CA LEU A 298 -13.06 8.23 4.96
C LEU A 298 -13.99 7.97 6.14
N SER A 299 -13.83 8.71 7.24
CA SER A 299 -14.87 8.81 8.25
C SER A 299 -16.17 9.39 7.66
N PRO A 300 -17.35 9.13 8.26
CA PRO A 300 -18.61 9.71 7.80
C PRO A 300 -18.57 11.25 7.69
N ALA A 301 -17.96 11.94 8.65
CA ALA A 301 -17.81 13.40 8.60
C ALA A 301 -16.93 13.89 7.44
N LEU A 302 -15.80 13.22 7.18
CA LEU A 302 -14.92 13.58 6.06
C LEU A 302 -15.62 13.32 4.72
N ALA A 303 -16.31 12.19 4.58
CA ALA A 303 -17.09 11.89 3.38
C ALA A 303 -18.22 12.89 3.15
N ALA A 304 -18.93 13.31 4.20
CA ALA A 304 -20.00 14.30 4.09
C ALA A 304 -19.47 15.69 3.69
N ALA A 305 -18.28 16.06 4.16
CA ALA A 305 -17.62 17.30 3.75
C ALA A 305 -17.05 17.23 2.32
N ASN A 306 -16.83 16.03 1.81
CA ASN A 306 -16.23 15.76 0.50
C ASN A 306 -17.14 14.82 -0.31
N PRO A 307 -18.31 15.28 -0.78
CA PRO A 307 -19.27 14.41 -1.49
C PRO A 307 -18.77 13.94 -2.87
N ALA A 308 -17.80 14.65 -3.45
CA ALA A 308 -17.13 14.30 -4.71
C ALA A 308 -15.65 14.69 -4.61
N PRO A 309 -14.86 13.96 -3.79
CA PRO A 309 -13.44 14.27 -3.64
C PRO A 309 -12.73 14.02 -4.96
N GLU A 310 -11.70 14.81 -5.25
CA GLU A 310 -10.81 14.52 -6.35
C GLU A 310 -10.05 13.22 -6.04
N VAL A 311 -10.15 12.23 -6.93
CA VAL A 311 -9.46 10.94 -6.80
C VAL A 311 -8.56 10.75 -8.02
N GLU A 312 -7.29 10.47 -7.76
CA GLU A 312 -6.30 10.18 -8.79
C GLU A 312 -5.58 8.86 -8.46
N ILE A 313 -5.32 8.04 -9.49
CA ILE A 313 -4.53 6.82 -9.36
C ILE A 313 -3.36 6.90 -10.36
N VAL A 314 -2.15 7.03 -9.84
CA VAL A 314 -0.94 7.27 -10.64
C VAL A 314 -0.42 5.95 -11.21
N ARG A 315 -0.91 5.56 -12.39
CA ARG A 315 -0.58 4.26 -13.02
C ARG A 315 0.68 4.24 -13.87
N ARG A 316 1.26 5.42 -14.15
CA ARG A 316 2.36 5.63 -15.11
C ARG A 316 3.67 4.94 -14.70
N GLY A 317 3.78 4.56 -13.43
CA GLY A 317 4.90 3.79 -12.90
C GLY A 317 4.81 2.27 -13.12
N LEU A 318 3.68 1.74 -13.59
CA LEU A 318 3.49 0.33 -13.86
C LEU A 318 4.18 -0.13 -15.15
N PRO A 319 4.63 -1.39 -15.25
CA PRO A 319 5.38 -1.86 -16.41
C PRO A 319 4.49 -2.01 -17.67
N TYR A 320 5.12 -2.04 -18.85
CA TYR A 320 4.39 -2.08 -20.14
C TYR A 320 3.50 -3.32 -20.31
N ARG A 321 3.79 -4.44 -19.63
CA ARG A 321 2.90 -5.62 -19.65
C ARG A 321 1.52 -5.39 -19.02
N VAL A 322 1.31 -4.28 -18.31
CA VAL A 322 0.03 -3.97 -17.67
C VAL A 322 -0.84 -3.11 -18.58
N PRO A 323 -2.02 -3.56 -19.02
CA PRO A 323 -2.97 -2.71 -19.73
C PRO A 323 -3.53 -1.64 -18.77
N LEU A 324 -3.11 -0.38 -18.90
CA LEU A 324 -3.53 0.68 -17.97
C LEU A 324 -5.02 1.05 -18.11
N ASP A 325 -5.63 0.83 -19.27
CA ASP A 325 -7.09 0.89 -19.46
C ASP A 325 -7.65 -0.54 -19.62
N PRO A 326 -8.40 -1.07 -18.63
CA PRO A 326 -9.04 -2.36 -18.74
C PRO A 326 -10.06 -2.48 -19.88
N ARG A 327 -10.48 -1.40 -20.54
CA ARG A 327 -11.34 -1.43 -21.73
C ARG A 327 -10.58 -1.64 -23.04
N GLN A 328 -9.28 -1.39 -23.04
CA GLN A 328 -8.46 -1.46 -24.26
C GLN A 328 -8.57 -2.85 -24.91
N GLU A 329 -9.03 -2.88 -26.16
CA GLU A 329 -9.20 -4.10 -26.95
C GLU A 329 -7.84 -4.63 -27.44
N ASN A 330 -7.01 -3.77 -28.05
CA ASN A 330 -5.70 -4.15 -28.55
C ASN A 330 -4.66 -4.13 -27.43
N ARG A 331 -4.36 -5.30 -26.87
CA ARG A 331 -3.37 -5.51 -25.80
C ARG A 331 -2.09 -6.18 -26.27
N SER A 332 -1.79 -6.08 -27.56
CA SER A 332 -0.55 -6.64 -28.12
C SER A 332 0.68 -5.98 -27.50
N LEU A 333 1.81 -6.70 -27.50
CA LEU A 333 3.11 -6.16 -27.08
C LEU A 333 3.40 -4.81 -27.76
N ALA A 334 3.14 -4.71 -29.06
CA ALA A 334 3.38 -3.49 -29.84
C ALA A 334 2.48 -2.33 -29.37
N ALA A 335 1.18 -2.57 -29.15
CA ALA A 335 0.25 -1.54 -28.70
C ALA A 335 0.60 -1.04 -27.30
N LEU A 336 0.92 -1.94 -26.38
CA LEU A 336 1.28 -1.56 -25.02
C LEU A 336 2.64 -0.87 -24.99
N ALA A 337 3.69 -1.43 -25.63
CA ALA A 337 5.05 -0.87 -25.59
C ALA A 337 5.20 0.51 -26.26
N THR A 338 4.19 0.94 -27.03
CA THR A 338 4.20 2.23 -27.73
C THR A 338 3.18 3.23 -27.17
N SER A 339 2.44 2.87 -26.10
CA SER A 339 1.57 3.83 -25.43
C SER A 339 2.42 4.85 -24.66
N CYS A 340 2.20 6.14 -24.91
CA CYS A 340 2.95 7.24 -24.29
C CYS A 340 2.41 7.59 -22.88
N ASP A 341 2.08 6.57 -22.09
CA ASP A 341 1.32 6.67 -20.83
C ASP A 341 2.14 6.23 -19.60
N ARG A 342 3.47 6.07 -19.74
CA ARG A 342 4.37 5.64 -18.66
C ARG A 342 5.54 6.61 -18.49
N TYR A 343 6.25 6.49 -17.36
CA TYR A 343 7.49 7.23 -17.18
C TYR A 343 8.58 6.76 -18.16
N PRO A 344 9.53 7.64 -18.50
CA PRO A 344 10.72 7.23 -19.23
C PRO A 344 11.43 6.06 -18.53
N ARG A 345 11.97 5.11 -19.31
CA ARG A 345 12.76 3.95 -18.83
C ARG A 345 11.97 2.87 -18.08
N VAL A 346 10.65 3.00 -17.91
CA VAL A 346 9.82 1.87 -17.48
C VAL A 346 10.00 0.71 -18.45
N GLY A 347 10.20 -0.50 -17.92
CA GLY A 347 10.45 -1.69 -18.73
C GLY A 347 9.20 -2.48 -19.06
N TRP A 348 9.38 -3.55 -19.84
CA TRP A 348 8.29 -4.49 -20.14
C TRP A 348 7.71 -5.15 -18.89
N ASP A 349 8.59 -5.56 -17.98
CA ASP A 349 8.25 -6.05 -16.62
C ASP A 349 8.99 -5.25 -15.55
N ARG A 350 10.27 -4.93 -15.78
CA ARG A 350 11.14 -4.15 -14.91
C ARG A 350 12.09 -3.26 -15.74
N PRO A 351 12.54 -2.10 -15.22
CA PRO A 351 12.16 -1.53 -13.93
C PRO A 351 10.73 -0.96 -13.94
N LYS A 352 10.14 -0.83 -12.76
CA LYS A 352 8.79 -0.28 -12.50
C LYS A 352 8.82 0.45 -11.15
N ALA A 353 7.88 1.37 -10.91
CA ALA A 353 7.79 2.14 -9.66
C ALA A 353 7.35 1.28 -8.47
N SER A 354 6.47 0.33 -8.71
CA SER A 354 5.89 -0.67 -7.79
C SER A 354 4.98 -1.59 -8.63
N ASP A 355 4.50 -2.72 -8.11
CA ASP A 355 3.29 -3.40 -8.63
C ASP A 355 1.97 -2.74 -8.20
N HIS A 356 2.03 -1.83 -7.22
CA HIS A 356 0.91 -0.98 -6.84
C HIS A 356 0.98 0.40 -7.52
N CYS A 357 -0.12 1.13 -7.46
CA CYS A 357 -0.23 2.52 -7.90
C CYS A 357 -0.42 3.42 -6.68
N PRO A 358 0.22 4.60 -6.62
CA PRO A 358 -0.19 5.63 -5.69
C PRO A 358 -1.68 5.95 -5.90
N LEU A 359 -2.44 5.92 -4.80
CA LEU A 359 -3.81 6.39 -4.75
C LEU A 359 -3.83 7.73 -4.02
N VAL A 360 -4.40 8.75 -4.65
CA VAL A 360 -4.50 10.12 -4.14
C VAL A 360 -5.98 10.48 -3.96
N VAL A 361 -6.31 11.10 -2.84
CA VAL A 361 -7.62 11.70 -2.58
C VAL A 361 -7.43 13.12 -2.06
N GLY A 362 -7.97 14.11 -2.79
CA GLY A 362 -8.08 15.50 -2.35
C GLY A 362 -9.21 15.66 -1.34
N LEU A 363 -8.94 16.28 -0.20
CA LEU A 363 -9.89 16.41 0.90
C LEU A 363 -9.89 17.84 1.46
N ASP A 364 -11.08 18.42 1.54
CA ASP A 364 -11.38 19.55 2.40
C ASP A 364 -11.58 19.05 3.83
N LEU A 365 -10.74 19.53 4.75
CA LEU A 365 -10.77 19.11 6.14
C LEU A 365 -11.68 20.06 6.95
N PRO A 366 -12.78 19.57 7.56
CA PRO A 366 -13.61 20.40 8.43
C PRO A 366 -12.79 20.96 9.61
N ALA A 367 -13.00 22.24 9.91
CA ALA A 367 -12.41 22.93 11.07
C ALA A 367 -12.94 22.36 12.39
N ARG A 368 -12.38 21.20 12.77
CA ARG A 368 -12.82 20.38 13.90
C ARG A 368 -11.62 19.70 14.53
N ARG A 369 -11.54 19.81 15.85
CA ARG A 369 -10.60 19.03 16.65
C ARG A 369 -11.26 17.75 17.13
N ASN A 370 -10.59 16.63 16.90
CA ASN A 370 -10.93 15.33 17.43
C ASN A 370 -10.83 15.38 18.95
N PRO A 371 -11.63 14.57 19.68
CA PRO A 371 -11.49 14.47 21.12
C PRO A 371 -10.06 14.06 21.49
N PRO A 372 -9.54 14.51 22.65
CA PRO A 372 -8.27 14.04 23.16
C PRO A 372 -8.30 12.51 23.32
N GLN A 373 -7.15 11.87 23.16
CA GLN A 373 -7.01 10.45 23.46
C GLN A 373 -7.34 10.23 24.96
N ALA A 374 -8.24 9.29 25.24
CA ALA A 374 -8.64 8.93 26.60
C ALA A 374 -7.48 8.35 27.42
#